data_AF-A0A9C7G7F2-F1
#
_entry.id   AF-A0A9C7G7F2-F1
#
_cell.length_a   1.000
_cell.length_b   1.000
_cell.length_c   1.000
_cell.angle_alpha   90.00
_cell.angle_beta   90.00
_cell.angle_gamma   90.00
#
_symmetry.space_group_name_H-M   'P 1'
#
loop_
_entity.id
_entity.type
_entity.pdbx_description
1 polymer ?
#
loop_
_entity_poly.entity_id
_entity_poly.type
_entity_poly.pdbx_seq_one_letter_code
_entity_poly.pdbx_strand_id
1 'polypeptide(L)'
;MKKIIFLSLLFVGLLLTGCSEETLKSKSEKFSIEAESLGDTVEIVKDTLKPLEKKHTLSLKDQDLIVTQIENLTEEMNDFKEEEAPLLAKVAKKIAVKELNKREKELVSIKEKAQNDKAKVADIKRILTILSTDFDMSSLRK
;
A
#
# COMPACT_ATOMS: atom_id res chain seq x y z
N MET A 1 -26.62 -3.44 -50.47
CA MET A 1 -25.22 -3.85 -50.21
C MET A 1 -24.23 -2.67 -50.02
N LYS A 2 -24.67 -1.46 -49.63
CA LYS A 2 -23.76 -0.30 -49.41
C LYS A 2 -23.52 0.05 -47.93
N LYS A 3 -24.22 -0.62 -46.99
CA LYS A 3 -24.18 -0.30 -45.54
C LYS A 3 -23.18 -1.14 -44.74
N ILE A 4 -22.59 -2.19 -45.33
CA ILE A 4 -21.67 -3.11 -44.63
C ILE A 4 -20.21 -2.60 -44.71
N ILE A 5 -19.87 -1.80 -45.72
CA ILE A 5 -18.50 -1.28 -45.92
C ILE A 5 -18.11 -0.23 -44.87
N PHE A 6 -19.08 0.45 -44.25
CA PHE A 6 -18.80 1.46 -43.23
C PHE A 6 -18.47 0.86 -41.85
N LEU A 7 -18.90 -0.38 -41.57
CA LEU A 7 -18.63 -1.05 -40.29
C LEU A 7 -17.21 -1.65 -40.23
N SER A 8 -16.64 -2.03 -41.39
CA SER A 8 -15.28 -2.56 -41.48
C SER A 8 -14.20 -1.48 -41.39
N LEU A 9 -14.50 -0.22 -41.71
CA LEU A 9 -13.57 0.90 -41.59
C LEU A 9 -13.45 1.42 -40.14
N LEU A 10 -14.46 1.21 -39.29
CA LEU A 10 -14.41 1.59 -37.87
C LEU A 10 -13.52 0.65 -37.04
N PHE A 11 -13.37 -0.61 -37.47
CA PHE A 11 -12.52 -1.59 -36.80
C PHE A 11 -11.01 -1.40 -37.09
N VAL A 12 -10.65 -0.79 -38.22
CA VAL A 12 -9.24 -0.55 -38.59
C VAL A 12 -8.71 0.74 -37.96
N GLY A 13 -9.57 1.71 -37.62
CA GLY A 13 -9.18 2.94 -36.90
C GLY A 13 -8.73 2.71 -35.45
N LEU A 14 -9.27 1.68 -34.78
CA LEU A 14 -8.91 1.32 -33.40
C LEU A 14 -7.58 0.55 -33.28
N LEU A 15 -7.05 0.03 -34.39
CA LEU A 15 -5.74 -0.63 -34.41
C LEU A 15 -4.58 0.34 -34.73
N LEU A 16 -4.89 1.57 -35.15
CA LEU A 16 -3.90 2.61 -35.43
C LEU A 16 -3.73 3.62 -34.28
N THR A 17 -4.47 3.48 -33.18
CA THR A 17 -4.13 4.15 -31.91
C THR A 17 -3.02 3.37 -31.18
N GLY A 18 -1.88 3.20 -31.84
CA GLY A 18 -0.66 2.58 -31.30
C GLY A 18 0.07 3.45 -30.26
N CYS A 19 -0.66 4.21 -29.44
CA CYS A 19 -0.10 5.11 -28.42
C CYS A 19 -0.33 4.63 -26.97
N SER A 20 -0.56 3.34 -26.71
CA SER A 20 -0.96 2.90 -25.36
C SER A 20 -0.20 1.72 -24.74
N GLU A 21 0.60 0.95 -25.47
CA GLU A 21 1.29 -0.22 -24.86
C GLU A 21 2.52 0.18 -24.03
N GLU A 22 3.38 1.08 -24.51
CA GLU A 22 4.55 1.53 -23.75
C GLU A 22 4.18 2.28 -22.46
N THR A 23 3.12 3.08 -22.49
CA THR A 23 2.64 3.85 -21.33
C THR A 23 1.88 3.00 -20.32
N LEU A 24 1.15 1.97 -20.77
CA LEU A 24 0.50 1.02 -19.85
C LEU A 24 1.53 0.10 -19.18
N LYS A 25 2.54 -0.34 -19.92
CA LYS A 25 3.62 -1.18 -19.39
C LYS A 25 4.42 -0.43 -18.32
N SER A 26 4.79 0.83 -18.58
CA SER A 26 5.53 1.64 -17.60
C SER A 26 4.73 1.98 -16.34
N LYS A 27 3.42 2.27 -16.45
CA LYS A 27 2.55 2.47 -15.28
C LYS A 27 2.36 1.19 -14.48
N SER A 28 2.19 0.05 -15.17
CA SER A 28 2.06 -1.24 -14.49
C SER A 28 3.34 -1.63 -13.76
N GLU A 29 4.51 -1.33 -14.34
CA GLU A 29 5.81 -1.62 -13.75
C GLU A 29 6.04 -0.76 -12.50
N LYS A 30 5.84 0.56 -12.59
CA LYS A 30 5.95 1.45 -11.42
C LYS A 30 4.97 1.06 -10.31
N PHE A 31 3.71 0.82 -10.66
CA PHE A 31 2.72 0.39 -9.67
C PHE A 31 3.10 -0.95 -9.00
N SER A 32 3.72 -1.88 -9.73
CA SER A 32 4.23 -3.13 -9.14
C SER A 32 5.39 -2.86 -8.19
N ILE A 33 6.34 -2.00 -8.58
CA ILE A 33 7.50 -1.62 -7.76
C ILE A 33 7.04 -1.00 -6.43
N GLU A 34 6.09 -0.05 -6.47
CA GLU A 34 5.58 0.57 -5.23
C GLU A 34 4.80 -0.42 -4.36
N ALA A 35 4.07 -1.36 -4.97
CA ALA A 35 3.37 -2.40 -4.24
C ALA A 35 4.34 -3.38 -3.56
N GLU A 36 5.41 -3.77 -4.26
CA GLU A 36 6.49 -4.61 -3.74
C GLU A 36 7.25 -3.91 -2.63
N SER A 37 7.64 -2.64 -2.83
CA SER A 37 8.34 -1.81 -1.84
C SER A 37 7.55 -1.67 -0.53
N LEU A 38 6.24 -1.40 -0.65
CA LEU A 38 5.35 -1.36 0.51
C LEU A 38 5.28 -2.73 1.21
N GLY A 39 5.20 -3.82 0.45
CA GLY A 39 5.18 -5.19 0.98
C GLY A 39 6.46 -5.54 1.75
N ASP A 40 7.62 -5.24 1.16
CA ASP A 40 8.93 -5.46 1.75
C ASP A 40 9.10 -4.63 3.03
N THR A 41 8.69 -3.36 2.99
CA THR A 41 8.75 -2.48 4.16
C THR A 41 7.86 -2.98 5.30
N VAL A 42 6.66 -3.50 4.99
CA VAL A 42 5.80 -4.13 5.99
C VAL A 42 6.51 -5.30 6.67
N GLU A 43 7.17 -6.18 5.91
CA GLU A 43 7.90 -7.32 6.48
C GLU A 43 9.13 -6.87 7.29
N ILE A 44 9.90 -5.91 6.79
CA ILE A 44 11.05 -5.33 7.51
C ILE A 44 10.61 -4.74 8.86
N VAL A 45 9.50 -3.98 8.87
CA VAL A 45 8.97 -3.39 10.11
C VAL A 45 8.51 -4.47 11.07
N LYS A 46 7.82 -5.50 10.58
CA LYS A 46 7.39 -6.65 11.40
C LYS A 46 8.59 -7.32 12.04
N ASP A 47 9.60 -7.68 11.25
CA ASP A 47 10.79 -8.39 11.72
C ASP A 47 11.61 -7.53 12.69
N THR A 48 11.69 -6.23 12.44
CA THR A 48 12.41 -5.27 13.30
C THR A 48 11.72 -5.08 14.65
N LEU A 49 10.39 -4.98 14.68
CA LEU A 49 9.64 -4.68 15.91
C LEU A 49 9.23 -5.93 16.70
N LYS A 50 9.12 -7.11 16.07
CA LYS A 50 8.73 -8.37 16.71
C LYS A 50 9.57 -8.76 17.94
N PRO A 51 10.90 -8.57 17.97
CA PRO A 51 11.70 -8.82 19.18
C PRO A 51 11.26 -7.98 20.38
N LEU A 52 10.68 -6.80 20.17
CA LEU A 52 10.24 -5.89 21.24
C LEU A 52 9.02 -6.43 21.99
N GLU A 53 8.22 -7.33 21.40
CA GLU A 53 7.07 -7.96 22.07
C GLU A 53 7.46 -8.80 23.29
N LYS A 54 8.70 -9.30 23.31
CA LYS A 54 9.22 -10.16 24.38
C LYS A 54 9.82 -9.36 25.53
N LYS A 55 9.97 -8.04 25.37
CA LYS A 55 10.50 -7.17 26.42
C LYS A 55 9.45 -6.92 27.50
N HIS A 56 9.90 -6.69 28.73
CA HIS A 56 9.00 -6.24 29.80
C HIS A 56 8.69 -4.75 29.67
N THR A 57 9.70 -3.95 29.33
CA THR A 57 9.62 -2.50 29.17
C THR A 57 10.36 -2.08 27.90
N LEU A 58 9.99 -0.92 27.35
CA LEU A 58 10.63 -0.33 26.17
C LEU A 58 11.61 0.75 26.63
N SER A 59 12.85 0.65 26.15
CA SER A 59 13.87 1.68 26.37
C SER A 59 13.65 2.88 25.44
N LEU A 60 14.28 4.03 25.71
CA LEU A 60 14.24 5.18 24.80
C LEU A 60 14.67 4.81 23.37
N LYS A 61 15.70 3.98 23.23
CA LYS A 61 16.13 3.45 21.92
C LYS A 61 15.04 2.62 21.23
N ASP A 62 14.22 1.90 21.99
CA ASP A 62 13.09 1.16 21.42
C ASP A 62 11.97 2.11 20.98
N GLN A 63 11.74 3.21 21.72
CA GLN A 63 10.80 4.26 21.34
C GLN A 63 11.21 4.89 20.01
N ASP A 64 12.47 5.33 19.89
CA ASP A 64 13.03 5.88 18.65
C ASP A 64 12.90 4.91 17.48
N LEU A 65 13.20 3.62 17.72
CA LEU A 65 13.06 2.59 16.69
C LEU A 65 11.61 2.47 16.21
N ILE A 66 10.63 2.49 17.11
CA ILE A 66 9.21 2.46 16.73
C ILE A 66 8.87 3.68 15.86
N VAL A 67 9.34 4.87 16.24
CA VAL A 67 9.10 6.09 15.47
C VAL A 67 9.64 5.97 14.06
N THR A 68 10.92 5.62 13.91
CA THR A 68 11.57 5.47 12.59
C THR A 68 10.87 4.42 11.73
N GLN A 69 10.53 3.25 12.30
CA GLN A 69 9.90 2.19 11.53
C GLN A 69 8.49 2.57 11.07
N ILE A 70 7.71 3.28 11.89
CA ILE A 70 6.39 3.76 11.48
C ILE A 70 6.51 4.90 10.45
N GLU A 71 7.52 5.76 10.55
CA GLU A 71 7.76 6.82 9.55
C GLU A 71 8.08 6.25 8.19
N ASN A 72 9.05 5.34 8.10
CA ASN A 72 9.41 4.67 6.85
C ASN A 72 8.20 3.97 6.23
N LEU A 73 7.42 3.24 7.04
CA LEU A 73 6.22 2.58 6.53
C LEU A 73 5.15 3.57 6.04
N THR A 74 4.99 4.70 6.73
CA THR A 74 4.00 5.71 6.35
C THR A 74 4.39 6.39 5.04
N GLU A 75 5.68 6.62 4.81
CA GLU A 75 6.24 7.12 3.54
C GLU A 75 5.90 6.17 2.39
N GLU A 76 6.23 4.88 2.51
CA GLU A 76 5.92 3.86 1.49
C GLU A 76 4.40 3.69 1.26
N MET A 77 3.59 3.83 2.32
CA MET A 77 2.13 3.88 2.17
C MET A 77 1.69 5.08 1.33
N ASN A 78 2.33 6.24 1.48
CA ASN A 78 2.04 7.44 0.71
C ASN A 78 2.44 7.27 -0.75
N ASP A 79 3.62 6.75 -1.02
CA ASP A 79 4.11 6.52 -2.38
C ASP A 79 3.18 5.58 -3.15
N PHE A 80 2.79 4.45 -2.54
CA PHE A 80 1.78 3.56 -3.13
C PHE A 80 0.41 4.24 -3.34
N LYS A 81 -0.03 5.08 -2.39
CA LYS A 81 -1.30 5.82 -2.50
C LYS A 81 -1.27 6.84 -3.63
N GLU A 82 -0.12 7.42 -3.95
CA GLU A 82 0.04 8.40 -5.02
C GLU A 82 0.24 7.75 -6.41
N GLU A 83 0.87 6.59 -6.48
CA GLU A 83 1.27 5.96 -7.77
C GLU A 83 0.09 5.53 -8.67
N GLU A 84 0.12 5.84 -9.97
CA GLU A 84 -1.04 5.58 -10.83
C GLU A 84 -1.28 4.09 -11.10
N ALA A 85 -2.38 3.53 -10.59
CA ALA A 85 -2.76 2.15 -10.88
C ALA A 85 -3.20 1.97 -12.35
N PRO A 86 -2.79 0.87 -13.01
CA PRO A 86 -3.32 0.50 -14.32
C PRO A 86 -4.84 0.26 -14.23
N LEU A 87 -5.56 0.43 -15.35
CA LEU A 87 -7.03 0.39 -15.40
C LEU A 87 -7.64 -0.83 -14.69
N LEU A 88 -7.05 -2.01 -14.87
CA LEU A 88 -7.51 -3.26 -14.27
C LEU A 88 -7.34 -3.31 -12.74
N ALA A 89 -6.40 -2.53 -12.19
CA ALA A 89 -6.09 -2.51 -10.76
C ALA A 89 -6.73 -1.33 -9.99
N LYS A 90 -7.39 -0.38 -10.66
CA LYS A 90 -7.94 0.84 -10.01
C LYS A 90 -8.91 0.54 -8.86
N VAL A 91 -9.76 -0.47 -9.01
CA VAL A 91 -10.73 -0.87 -7.96
C VAL A 91 -10.00 -1.48 -6.77
N ALA A 92 -9.06 -2.39 -7.02
CA ALA A 92 -8.24 -3.00 -5.97
C ALA A 92 -7.42 -1.93 -5.22
N LYS A 93 -6.76 -1.02 -5.95
CA LYS A 93 -6.03 0.12 -5.36
C LYS A 93 -6.95 0.96 -4.47
N LYS A 94 -8.16 1.29 -4.93
CA LYS A 94 -9.11 2.10 -4.14
C LYS A 94 -9.47 1.45 -2.79
N ILE A 95 -9.62 0.12 -2.76
CA ILE A 95 -9.89 -0.64 -1.53
C ILE A 95 -8.65 -0.66 -0.64
N ALA A 96 -7.48 -0.95 -1.23
CA ALA A 96 -6.21 -0.95 -0.51
C ALA A 96 -5.95 0.42 0.14
N VAL A 97 -6.06 1.53 -0.60
CA VAL A 97 -5.90 2.91 -0.10
C VAL A 97 -6.84 3.19 1.08
N LYS A 98 -8.11 2.78 0.99
CA LYS A 98 -9.08 2.98 2.07
C LYS A 98 -8.65 2.25 3.34
N GLU A 99 -8.12 1.04 3.19
CA GLU A 99 -7.65 0.24 4.32
C GLU A 99 -6.31 0.76 4.88
N LEU A 100 -5.36 1.12 4.02
CA LEU A 100 -4.10 1.77 4.39
C LEU A 100 -4.36 3.04 5.20
N ASN A 101 -5.28 3.91 4.77
CA ASN A 101 -5.64 5.12 5.51
C ASN A 101 -6.21 4.85 6.91
N LYS A 102 -6.84 3.69 7.15
CA LYS A 102 -7.27 3.32 8.52
C LYS A 102 -6.08 2.88 9.35
N ARG A 103 -5.23 2.01 8.79
CA ARG A 103 -4.04 1.47 9.45
C ARG A 103 -3.06 2.58 9.80
N GLU A 104 -2.81 3.50 8.87
CA GLU A 104 -1.97 4.67 9.04
C GLU A 104 -2.42 5.52 10.24
N LYS A 105 -3.71 5.77 10.42
CA LYS A 105 -4.22 6.53 11.59
C LYS A 105 -3.86 5.85 12.91
N GLU A 106 -3.97 4.53 12.97
CA GLU A 106 -3.61 3.77 14.17
C GLU A 106 -2.10 3.78 14.41
N LEU A 107 -1.31 3.60 13.34
CA LEU A 107 0.15 3.64 13.39
C LEU A 107 0.65 5.02 13.82
N VAL A 108 0.10 6.10 13.29
CA VAL A 108 0.43 7.48 13.68
C VAL A 108 0.13 7.72 15.15
N SER A 109 -1.01 7.24 15.67
CA SER A 109 -1.31 7.35 17.10
C SER A 109 -0.28 6.62 17.98
N ILE A 110 0.22 5.46 17.54
CA ILE A 110 1.28 4.73 18.24
C ILE A 110 2.62 5.47 18.12
N LYS A 111 2.93 6.03 16.95
CA LYS A 111 4.10 6.87 16.73
C LYS A 111 4.13 8.06 17.68
N GLU A 112 3.02 8.77 17.82
CA GLU A 112 2.89 9.90 18.74
C GLU A 112 3.14 9.46 20.19
N LYS A 113 2.66 8.29 20.61
CA LYS A 113 3.01 7.75 21.94
C LYS A 113 4.51 7.50 22.05
N ALA A 114 5.14 6.92 21.03
CA ALA A 114 6.56 6.61 21.03
C ALA A 114 7.42 7.88 21.08
N GLN A 115 7.08 8.91 20.30
CA GLN A 115 7.73 10.25 20.35
C GLN A 115 7.64 10.92 21.73
N ASN A 116 6.70 10.50 22.57
CA ASN A 116 6.51 11.00 23.93
C ASN A 116 6.97 10.00 25.01
N ASP A 117 7.75 8.98 24.65
CA ASP A 117 8.26 7.91 25.52
C ASP A 117 7.16 7.10 26.25
N LYS A 118 5.96 7.04 25.65
CA LYS A 118 4.76 6.47 26.24
C LYS A 118 4.29 5.19 25.54
N ALA A 119 4.91 4.77 24.44
CA ALA A 119 4.54 3.51 23.83
C ALA A 119 4.88 2.35 24.77
N LYS A 120 4.02 1.33 24.76
CA LYS A 120 4.13 0.13 25.59
C LYS A 120 4.30 -1.10 24.69
N VAL A 121 4.69 -2.21 25.28
CA VAL A 121 4.75 -3.52 24.60
C VAL A 121 3.40 -3.90 23.98
N ALA A 122 2.28 -3.46 24.57
CA ALA A 122 0.95 -3.64 23.98
C ALA A 122 0.77 -2.88 22.65
N ASP A 123 1.41 -1.72 22.50
CA ASP A 123 1.39 -0.98 21.24
C ASP A 123 2.21 -1.73 20.16
N ILE A 124 3.33 -2.39 20.51
CA ILE A 124 4.05 -3.28 19.57
C ILE A 124 3.14 -4.39 19.04
N LYS A 125 2.43 -5.08 19.95
CA LYS A 125 1.47 -6.13 19.57
C LYS A 125 0.39 -5.58 18.64
N ARG A 126 -0.06 -4.34 18.90
CA ARG A 126 -1.04 -3.68 18.05
C ARG A 126 -0.47 -3.38 16.66
N ILE A 127 0.75 -2.87 16.56
CA ILE A 127 1.44 -2.68 15.26
C ILE A 127 1.47 -4.00 14.50
N LEU A 128 1.99 -5.08 15.09
CA LEU A 128 2.10 -6.37 14.40
C LEU A 128 0.75 -6.94 14.00
N THR A 129 -0.30 -6.71 14.79
CA THR A 129 -1.67 -7.09 14.43
C THR A 129 -2.17 -6.29 13.22
N ILE A 130 -1.97 -4.97 13.22
CA ILE A 130 -2.33 -4.09 12.09
C ILE A 130 -1.65 -4.54 10.80
N LEU A 131 -0.37 -4.91 10.89
CA LEU A 131 0.44 -5.33 9.74
C LEU A 131 0.17 -6.76 9.27
N SER A 132 -0.32 -7.63 10.15
CA SER A 132 -0.63 -9.04 9.82
C SER A 132 -2.09 -9.26 9.42
N THR A 133 -2.94 -8.22 9.48
CA THR A 133 -4.34 -8.35 9.08
C THR A 133 -4.42 -8.36 7.56
N ASP A 134 -4.99 -9.40 6.97
CA ASP A 134 -5.26 -9.45 5.53
C ASP A 134 -6.23 -8.33 5.12
N PHE A 135 -6.16 -7.88 3.86
CA PHE A 135 -7.13 -6.94 3.33
C PHE A 135 -8.50 -7.63 3.23
N ASP A 136 -9.51 -7.09 3.92
CA ASP A 136 -10.87 -7.60 3.81
C ASP A 136 -11.47 -7.25 2.43
N MET A 137 -11.36 -8.21 1.52
CA MET A 137 -11.82 -8.13 0.14
C MET A 137 -13.33 -8.42 -0.02
N SER A 138 -14.07 -8.62 1.08
CA SER A 138 -15.52 -8.86 1.04
C SER A 138 -16.31 -7.75 0.32
N SER A 139 -15.74 -6.55 0.24
CA SER A 139 -16.31 -5.39 -0.47
C SER A 139 -16.28 -5.46 -2.01
N LEU A 140 -15.59 -6.43 -2.61
CA LEU A 140 -15.53 -6.64 -4.07
C LEU A 140 -16.73 -7.38 -4.67
N ARG A 141 -17.63 -7.93 -3.84
CA ARG A 141 -18.78 -8.74 -4.29
C ARG A 141 -20.10 -7.98 -4.42
N LYS A 142 -20.08 -6.64 -4.43
CA LYS A 142 -21.29 -5.80 -4.57
C LYS A 142 -21.40 -5.18 -5.95
#